data_AF-A0A0B2P4Z4-F1
#
_entry.id   AF-A0A0B2P4Z4-F1
#
_cell.length_a   1.000
_cell.length_b   1.000
_cell.length_c   1.000
_cell.angle_alpha   90.00
_cell.angle_beta   90.00
_cell.angle_gamma   90.00
#
_symmetry.space_group_name_H-M   'P 1'
#
loop_
_entity.id
_entity.type
_entity.pdbx_description
1 polymer ?
#
loop_
_entity_poly.entity_id
_entity_poly.type
_entity_poly.pdbx_seq_one_letter_code
_entity_poly.pdbx_strand_id
1 'polypeptide(L)'
;MKETEEVINKVRTTIVMDKNDPNVATAVAELRETSNSWVAKYRREKALLGRVSFRDMYSALNAVSGHYISFGPTAPIPAKRRARILEEVDTAEKALLRGR
;
A
#
# COMPACT_ATOMS: atom_id res chain seq x y z
N MET A 1 6.96 -11.11 -7.83
CA MET A 1 7.19 -9.66 -8.09
C MET A 1 5.91 -9.02 -8.61
N LYS A 2 5.20 -9.68 -9.51
CA LYS A 2 3.84 -9.32 -9.96
C LYS A 2 2.89 -8.95 -8.81
N GLU A 3 2.96 -9.64 -7.68
CA GLU A 3 2.11 -9.38 -6.52
C GLU A 3 2.47 -8.07 -5.80
N THR A 4 3.76 -7.69 -5.82
CA THR A 4 4.22 -6.39 -5.30
C THR A 4 3.77 -5.26 -6.22
N GLU A 5 3.83 -5.45 -7.53
CA GLU A 5 3.30 -4.49 -8.53
C GLU A 5 1.78 -4.33 -8.40
N GLU A 6 1.05 -5.42 -8.17
CA GLU A 6 -0.39 -5.40 -7.95
C GLU A 6 -0.77 -4.57 -6.72
N VAL A 7 -0.11 -4.79 -5.58
CA VAL A 7 -0.39 -4.02 -4.37
C VAL A 7 0.07 -2.56 -4.50
N ILE A 8 1.17 -2.27 -5.21
CA ILE A 8 1.59 -0.90 -5.56
C ILE A 8 0.47 -0.17 -6.29
N ASN A 9 -0.07 -0.80 -7.34
CA ASN A 9 -1.14 -0.22 -8.14
C ASN A 9 -2.40 -0.01 -7.30
N LYS A 10 -2.75 -0.98 -6.46
CA LYS A 10 -3.92 -0.87 -5.59
C LYS A 10 -3.82 0.28 -4.59
N VAL A 11 -2.63 0.48 -4.00
CA VAL A 11 -2.40 1.64 -3.12
C VAL A 11 -2.58 2.94 -3.90
N ARG A 12 -1.94 3.08 -5.07
CA ARG A 12 -2.02 4.30 -5.90
C ARG A 12 -3.44 4.66 -6.29
N THR A 13 -4.24 3.68 -6.69
CA THR A 13 -5.63 3.93 -7.12
C THR A 13 -6.55 4.23 -5.96
N THR A 14 -6.43 3.52 -4.84
CA THR A 14 -7.39 3.63 -3.73
C THR A 14 -7.21 4.92 -2.93
N ILE A 15 -5.97 5.33 -2.62
CA ILE A 15 -5.75 6.46 -1.70
C ILE A 15 -6.00 7.84 -2.32
N VAL A 16 -6.22 7.89 -3.63
CA VAL A 16 -6.51 9.12 -4.40
C VAL A 16 -7.98 9.25 -4.80
N MET A 17 -8.82 8.25 -4.48
CA MET A 17 -10.26 8.30 -4.80
C MET A 17 -10.94 9.47 -4.08
N ASP A 18 -11.96 10.04 -4.74
CA ASP A 18 -12.80 11.05 -4.11
C ASP A 18 -13.61 10.41 -2.97
N LYS A 19 -13.67 11.07 -1.80
CA LYS A 19 -14.37 10.54 -0.63
C LYS A 19 -15.88 10.31 -0.85
N ASN A 20 -16.48 10.94 -1.86
CA ASN A 20 -17.88 10.79 -2.22
C ASN A 20 -18.09 9.73 -3.33
N ASP A 21 -17.02 9.15 -3.87
CA ASP A 21 -17.14 8.06 -4.84
C ASP A 21 -17.73 6.82 -4.12
N PRO A 22 -18.84 6.25 -4.62
CA PRO A 22 -19.51 5.12 -3.97
C PRO A 22 -18.62 3.88 -3.86
N ASN A 23 -17.55 3.79 -4.66
CA ASN A 23 -16.65 2.64 -4.71
C ASN A 23 -15.50 2.72 -3.71
N VAL A 24 -15.30 3.83 -2.98
CA VAL A 24 -14.17 3.97 -2.04
C VAL A 24 -14.15 2.84 -1.00
N ALA A 25 -15.30 2.51 -0.43
CA ALA A 25 -15.38 1.46 0.59
C ALA A 25 -14.95 0.10 0.02
N THR A 26 -15.40 -0.23 -1.18
CA THR A 26 -15.01 -1.45 -1.90
C THR A 26 -13.51 -1.44 -2.22
N ALA A 27 -12.98 -0.34 -2.76
CA ALA A 27 -11.56 -0.22 -3.11
C ALA A 27 -10.63 -0.32 -1.89
N VAL A 28 -11.07 0.19 -0.72
CA VAL A 28 -10.35 0.03 0.55
C VAL A 28 -10.42 -1.40 1.08
N ALA A 29 -11.57 -2.07 0.94
CA ALA A 29 -11.70 -3.48 1.32
C ALA A 29 -10.79 -4.38 0.47
N GLU A 30 -10.80 -4.19 -0.85
CA GLU A 30 -9.92 -4.91 -1.78
C GLU A 30 -8.45 -4.60 -1.50
N LEU A 31 -8.09 -3.32 -1.26
CA LEU A 31 -6.72 -2.97 -0.86
C LEU A 31 -6.30 -3.70 0.42
N ARG A 32 -7.18 -3.77 1.43
CA ARG A 32 -6.91 -4.49 2.68
C ARG A 32 -6.67 -5.97 2.43
N GLU A 33 -7.48 -6.61 1.59
CA GLU A 33 -7.33 -8.02 1.24
C GLU A 33 -6.01 -8.29 0.51
N THR A 34 -5.71 -7.54 -0.56
CA THR A 34 -4.45 -7.64 -1.31
C THR A 34 -3.25 -7.41 -0.38
N SER A 35 -3.33 -6.41 0.50
CA SER A 35 -2.27 -6.09 1.47
C SER A 35 -2.04 -7.24 2.46
N ASN A 36 -3.11 -7.84 3.00
CA ASN A 36 -3.01 -8.96 3.93
C ASN A 36 -2.38 -10.17 3.27
N SER A 37 -2.80 -10.50 2.05
CA SER A 37 -2.23 -11.61 1.26
C SER A 37 -0.75 -11.37 0.95
N TRP A 38 -0.38 -10.15 0.55
CA TRP A 38 1.02 -9.77 0.29
C TRP A 38 1.87 -9.87 1.56
N VAL A 39 1.40 -9.32 2.69
CA VAL A 39 2.11 -9.39 3.98
C VAL A 39 2.25 -10.83 4.45
N ALA A 40 1.19 -11.65 4.38
CA ALA A 40 1.22 -13.05 4.80
C ALA A 40 2.24 -13.86 4.01
N LYS A 41 2.35 -13.60 2.70
CA LYS A 41 3.32 -14.23 1.81
C LYS A 41 4.75 -13.83 2.15
N TYR A 42 5.05 -12.53 2.20
CA TYR A 42 6.43 -12.05 2.18
C TYR A 42 7.04 -11.74 3.57
N ARG A 43 6.23 -11.51 4.62
CA ARG A 43 6.76 -11.09 5.94
C ARG A 43 7.68 -12.12 6.60
N ARG A 44 7.49 -13.40 6.31
CA ARG A 44 8.31 -14.49 6.87
C ARG A 44 9.55 -14.80 6.03
N GLU A 45 9.66 -14.24 4.84
CA GLU A 45 10.79 -14.46 3.95
C GLU A 45 12.00 -13.60 4.37
N LYS A 46 12.90 -14.19 5.17
CA LYS A 46 14.07 -13.47 5.72
C LYS A 46 14.92 -12.79 4.65
N ALA A 47 15.03 -13.38 3.46
CA ALA A 47 15.78 -12.82 2.33
C ALA A 47 15.19 -11.50 1.78
N LEU A 48 13.91 -11.22 2.04
CA LEU A 48 13.24 -10.00 1.59
C LEU A 48 13.32 -8.87 2.63
N LEU A 49 13.59 -9.17 3.91
CA LEU A 49 13.60 -8.15 4.97
C LEU A 49 14.64 -7.04 4.75
N GLY A 50 15.72 -7.33 4.04
CA GLY A 50 16.75 -6.35 3.67
C GLY A 50 16.46 -5.58 2.38
N ARG A 51 15.44 -5.97 1.62
CA ARG A 51 15.08 -5.35 0.33
C ARG A 51 14.36 -4.03 0.57
N VAL A 52 14.77 -3.01 -0.18
CA VAL A 52 14.19 -1.66 -0.10
C VAL A 52 12.74 -1.71 -0.57
N SER A 53 12.46 -2.40 -1.67
CA SER A 53 11.07 -2.57 -2.17
C SER A 53 10.14 -3.19 -1.12
N PHE A 54 10.61 -4.20 -0.39
CA PHE A 54 9.81 -4.84 0.66
C PHE A 54 9.59 -3.90 1.85
N ARG A 55 10.65 -3.26 2.36
CA ARG A 55 10.57 -2.38 3.53
C ARG A 55 9.66 -1.17 3.29
N ASP A 56 9.82 -0.54 2.13
CA ASP A 56 9.06 0.68 1.79
C ASP A 56 7.59 0.34 1.55
N MET A 57 7.29 -0.77 0.84
CA MET A 57 5.89 -1.24 0.72
C MET A 57 5.29 -1.62 2.07
N TYR A 58 6.02 -2.30 2.94
CA TYR A 58 5.51 -2.67 4.27
C TYR A 58 5.20 -1.43 5.12
N SER A 59 6.03 -0.38 5.03
CA SER A 59 5.77 0.91 5.68
C SER A 59 4.49 1.57 5.14
N ALA A 60 4.40 1.71 3.81
CA ALA A 60 3.25 2.32 3.15
C ALA A 60 1.94 1.60 3.51
N LEU A 61 1.94 0.26 3.48
CA LEU A 61 0.78 -0.55 3.84
C LEU A 61 0.35 -0.35 5.30
N ASN A 62 1.29 -0.29 6.24
CA ASN A 62 0.95 -0.01 7.65
C ASN A 62 0.38 1.40 7.83
N ALA A 63 0.90 2.41 7.12
CA ALA A 63 0.39 3.77 7.18
C ALA A 63 -1.06 3.87 6.66
N VAL A 64 -1.36 3.17 5.56
CA VAL A 64 -2.71 3.11 4.97
C VAL A 64 -3.67 2.32 5.88
N SER A 65 -3.27 1.11 6.29
CA SER A 65 -4.11 0.23 7.11
C SER A 65 -4.43 0.87 8.46
N GLY A 66 -3.43 1.48 9.11
CA GLY A 66 -3.63 2.21 10.36
C GLY A 66 -4.63 3.37 10.22
N HIS A 67 -4.59 4.12 9.12
CA HIS A 67 -5.56 5.20 8.87
C HIS A 67 -6.99 4.65 8.74
N TYR A 68 -7.22 3.68 7.87
CA TYR A 68 -8.58 3.17 7.64
C TYR A 68 -9.15 2.39 8.83
N ILE A 69 -8.29 1.76 9.64
CA ILE A 69 -8.71 1.15 10.92
C ILE A 69 -9.17 2.23 11.91
N SER A 70 -8.47 3.36 12.00
CA SER A 70 -8.79 4.42 12.96
C SER A 70 -9.97 5.30 12.54
N PHE A 71 -10.12 5.58 11.25
CA PHE A 71 -11.05 6.60 10.75
C PHE A 71 -12.18 6.06 9.86
N GLY A 72 -12.15 4.78 9.50
CA GLY A 72 -13.12 4.15 8.61
C GLY A 72 -12.76 4.25 7.13
N PRO A 73 -13.37 3.42 6.26
CA PRO A 73 -12.91 3.18 4.89
C PRO A 73 -13.12 4.37 3.94
N THR A 74 -14.03 5.29 4.25
CA THR A 74 -14.30 6.48 3.41
C THR A 74 -13.53 7.72 3.88
N ALA A 75 -12.79 7.63 4.99
CA ALA A 75 -12.05 8.76 5.53
C ALA A 75 -10.85 9.11 4.64
N PRO A 76 -10.77 10.33 4.09
CA PRO A 76 -9.67 10.70 3.22
C PRO A 76 -8.34 10.72 4.00
N ILE A 77 -7.29 10.16 3.41
CA ILE A 77 -5.93 10.25 3.98
C ILE A 77 -5.47 11.72 3.92
N PRO A 78 -4.96 12.31 5.02
CA PRO A 78 -4.45 13.67 5.02
C PRO A 78 -3.41 13.91 3.93
N ALA A 79 -3.49 15.05 3.23
CA ALA A 79 -2.72 15.31 2.01
C ALA A 79 -1.21 15.06 2.17
N LYS A 80 -0.58 15.55 3.24
CA LYS A 80 0.84 15.33 3.53
C LYS A 80 1.17 13.83 3.71
N ARG A 81 0.30 13.09 4.40
CA ARG A 81 0.48 11.64 4.61
C ARG A 81 0.30 10.89 3.29
N ARG A 82 -0.69 11.25 2.49
CA ARG A 82 -0.94 10.67 1.15
C ARG A 82 0.26 10.89 0.23
N ALA A 83 0.80 12.10 0.17
CA ALA A 83 1.97 12.41 -0.64
C ALA A 83 3.18 11.54 -0.26
N ARG A 84 3.45 11.39 1.05
CA ARG A 84 4.52 10.52 1.54
C ARG A 84 4.30 9.05 1.19
N ILE A 85 3.08 8.53 1.32
CA ILE A 85 2.75 7.15 0.92
C ILE A 85 3.02 6.94 -0.57
N LEU A 86 2.63 7.90 -1.43
CA LEU A 86 2.87 7.81 -2.87
C LEU A 86 4.37 7.83 -3.21
N GLU A 87 5.17 8.62 -2.49
CA GLU A 87 6.63 8.66 -2.63
C GLU A 87 7.29 7.34 -2.18
N GLU A 88 6.86 6.77 -1.05
CA GLU A 88 7.32 5.46 -0.56
C GLU A 88 7.02 4.36 -1.59
N VAL A 89 5.81 4.36 -2.16
CA VAL A 89 5.38 3.39 -3.18
C VAL A 89 6.16 3.55 -4.48
N ASP A 90 6.43 4.78 -4.92
CA ASP A 90 7.26 5.05 -6.10
C ASP A 90 8.72 4.60 -5.91
N THR A 91 9.29 4.86 -4.73
CA THR A 91 10.63 4.39 -4.37
C THR A 91 10.70 2.87 -4.35
N ALA A 92 9.67 2.23 -3.79
CA ALA A 92 9.56 0.78 -3.73
C ALA A 92 9.47 0.14 -5.12
N GLU A 93 8.68 0.71 -6.03
CA GLU A 93 8.56 0.25 -7.41
C GLU A 93 9.91 0.35 -8.16
N LYS A 94 10.59 1.49 -8.05
CA LYS A 94 11.93 1.68 -8.65
C LYS A 94 12.98 0.74 -8.07
N ALA A 95 12.87 0.38 -6.79
CA ALA A 95 13.73 -0.64 -6.19
C ALA A 95 13.39 -2.04 -6.72
N LEU A 96 12.10 -2.38 -6.79
CA LEU A 96 11.60 -3.66 -7.29
C LEU A 96 12.07 -3.94 -8.71
N LEU A 97 11.94 -2.96 -9.62
CA LEU A 97 12.37 -3.06 -11.01
C LEU A 97 13.89 -3.29 -11.16
N ARG A 98 14.68 -2.94 -10.13
CA ARG A 98 16.13 -3.19 -10.06
C ARG A 98 16.48 -4.45 -9.26
N GLY A 99 15.48 -5.23 -8.85
CA GLY A 99 15.64 -6.43 -8.02
C GLY A 99 16.02 -6.15 -6.56
N ARG A 100 15.80 -4.92 -6.07
CA ARG A 100 16.24 -4.44 -4.75
C ARG A 100 15.12 -4.26 -3.75
#